data_AF-A0A519K7U4-F1
#
_entry.id   AF-A0A519K7U4-F1
#
_cell.length_a   1.000
_cell.length_b   1.000
_cell.length_c   1.000
_cell.angle_alpha   90.00
_cell.angle_beta   90.00
_cell.angle_gamma   90.00
#
_symmetry.space_group_name_H-M   'P 1'
#
loop_
_entity.id
_entity.type
_entity.pdbx_description
1 polymer ?
#
loop_
_entity_poly.entity_id
_entity_poly.type
_entity_poly.pdbx_seq_one_letter_code
_entity_poly.pdbx_strand_id
1 'polypeptide(L)'
;MKKIFLSTAIALSVLSLNSCDRSFEEINTDTSKIKNPSVGSFLVPIQYEMGSYGYNRSDDFTFDIMQVALAFPNEGATVSRYYLTESTGNGYWNTSYKWLKQVKELNEAAKKENNNNYLAISKVLNAWIMANLTDAFGDVPMTEALRLEENIMKPKYDKQKDIYTFLLNDLKEANSLFDTTKTLSEGDLFFQANSNVAGIVKWKKFCNSLSLRLLTRALKKNGELNINERITEIVNNPTLYPIFQSNADGAVVSSTPEQFNAALQANAAQYLRDLHADSLSQIHHASVKAFAGLPDWMVAYNYPQNVNKDGVIIPGNPDEHNRVLPQPVFP
;
A
#
# COMPACT_ATOMS: atom_id res chain seq x y z
N MET A 1 31.27 65.01 -27.99
CA MET A 1 31.45 63.55 -27.87
C MET A 1 31.55 63.08 -26.41
N LYS A 2 32.48 63.58 -25.57
CA LYS A 2 32.62 63.15 -24.16
C LYS A 2 31.35 63.28 -23.30
N LYS A 3 30.54 64.33 -23.49
CA LYS A 3 29.28 64.51 -22.73
C LYS A 3 28.19 63.50 -23.11
N ILE A 4 28.14 63.10 -24.39
CA ILE A 4 27.18 62.10 -24.88
C ILE A 4 27.54 60.72 -24.32
N PHE A 5 28.82 60.34 -24.34
CA PHE A 5 29.29 59.08 -23.74
C PHE A 5 29.00 58.98 -22.24
N LEU A 6 29.12 60.08 -21.50
CA LEU A 6 28.82 60.09 -20.07
C LEU A 6 27.31 59.97 -19.79
N SER A 7 26.47 60.65 -20.60
CA SER A 7 25.02 60.53 -20.51
C SER A 7 24.52 59.13 -20.87
N THR A 8 25.12 58.48 -21.89
CA THR A 8 24.78 57.10 -22.27
C THR A 8 25.26 56.11 -21.22
N ALA A 9 26.43 56.32 -20.60
CA ALA A 9 26.93 55.46 -19.52
C ALA A 9 26.08 55.56 -18.25
N ILE A 10 25.60 56.76 -17.89
CA ILE A 10 24.71 56.96 -16.75
C ILE A 10 23.34 56.31 -17.01
N ALA A 11 22.77 56.49 -18.20
CA ALA A 11 21.52 55.83 -18.59
C ALA A 11 21.62 54.29 -18.56
N LEU A 12 22.76 53.73 -19.00
CA LEU A 12 23.02 52.29 -18.96
C LEU A 12 23.18 51.77 -17.52
N SER A 13 23.76 52.57 -16.62
CA SER A 13 23.92 52.22 -15.19
C SER A 13 22.61 52.23 -14.39
N VAL A 14 21.64 53.06 -14.79
CA VAL A 14 20.30 53.12 -14.17
C VAL A 14 19.43 51.96 -14.67
N LEU A 15 19.65 51.49 -15.90
CA LEU A 15 18.98 50.30 -16.45
C LEU A 15 19.49 48.98 -15.82
N SER A 16 20.72 48.94 -15.30
CA SER A 16 21.28 47.74 -14.65
C SER A 16 20.88 47.54 -13.19
N LEU A 17 20.13 48.47 -12.58
CA LEU A 17 19.60 48.33 -11.22
C LEU A 17 18.21 47.65 -11.15
N ASN A 18 17.64 47.23 -12.29
CA ASN A 18 16.37 46.49 -12.35
C ASN A 18 16.56 44.97 -12.54
N SER A 19 17.77 44.46 -12.33
CA SER A 19 18.07 43.03 -12.48
C SER A 19 17.74 42.27 -11.19
N CYS A 20 16.50 41.79 -11.12
CA CYS A 20 16.04 40.64 -10.33
C CYS A 20 16.05 40.80 -8.79
N ASP A 21 14.93 41.29 -8.24
CA ASP A 21 14.52 41.04 -6.85
C ASP A 21 14.13 39.56 -6.65
N ARG A 22 15.11 38.65 -6.66
CA ARG A 22 14.91 37.29 -6.12
C ARG A 22 15.82 37.10 -4.94
N SER A 23 15.24 36.81 -3.78
CA SER A 23 16.02 36.56 -2.57
C SER A 23 16.84 35.27 -2.71
N PHE A 24 17.98 35.19 -2.02
CA PHE A 24 18.79 33.97 -1.97
C PHE A 24 17.97 32.77 -1.45
N GLU A 25 17.04 33.01 -0.52
CA GLU A 25 16.02 32.05 -0.08
C GLU A 25 15.14 31.54 -1.22
N GLU A 26 14.63 32.40 -2.11
CA GLU A 26 13.78 31.98 -3.23
C GLU A 26 14.52 31.14 -4.27
N ILE A 27 15.80 31.46 -4.54
CA ILE A 27 16.65 30.70 -5.48
C ILE A 27 16.99 29.31 -4.92
N ASN A 28 17.19 29.20 -3.60
CA ASN A 28 17.54 27.94 -2.94
C ASN A 28 16.32 27.19 -2.36
N THR A 29 15.11 27.73 -2.53
CA THR A 29 13.89 27.02 -2.16
C THR A 29 13.54 26.04 -3.28
N ASP A 30 13.76 24.75 -3.01
CA ASP A 30 13.29 23.67 -3.88
C ASP A 30 11.75 23.68 -3.97
N THR A 31 11.24 24.16 -5.11
CA THR A 31 9.81 24.26 -5.40
C THR A 31 9.20 22.93 -5.87
N SER A 32 10.00 21.89 -6.08
CA SER A 32 9.52 20.55 -6.44
C SER A 32 9.01 19.77 -5.22
N LYS A 33 9.40 20.17 -4.01
CA LYS A 33 8.98 19.53 -2.76
C LYS A 33 7.60 20.02 -2.33
N ILE A 34 6.67 19.08 -2.17
CA ILE A 34 5.36 19.37 -1.58
C ILE A 34 5.58 19.74 -0.11
N LYS A 35 5.40 21.03 0.21
CA LYS A 35 5.61 21.54 1.58
C LYS A 35 4.47 21.21 2.55
N ASN A 36 3.26 21.01 2.02
CA ASN A 36 2.06 20.65 2.79
C ASN A 36 1.28 19.59 2.04
N PRO A 37 1.68 18.30 2.13
CA PRO A 37 0.91 17.22 1.55
C PRO A 37 -0.46 17.14 2.22
N SER A 38 -1.49 16.85 1.42
CA SER A 38 -2.81 16.54 1.94
C SER A 38 -2.79 15.19 2.65
N VAL A 39 -3.63 15.01 3.68
CA VAL A 39 -3.63 13.79 4.50
C VAL A 39 -3.79 12.49 3.70
N GLY A 40 -4.56 12.48 2.61
CA GLY A 40 -4.77 11.27 1.81
C GLY A 40 -3.61 10.92 0.89
N SER A 41 -2.75 11.90 0.55
CA SER A 41 -1.59 11.67 -0.32
C SER A 41 -0.55 10.70 0.27
N PHE A 42 -0.55 10.52 1.59
CA PHE A 42 0.32 9.55 2.27
C PHE A 42 -0.12 8.09 2.05
N LEU A 43 -1.41 7.84 1.82
CA LEU A 43 -1.97 6.49 1.95
C LEU A 43 -1.53 5.56 0.82
N VAL A 44 -1.64 6.04 -0.43
CA VAL A 44 -1.36 5.27 -1.64
C VAL A 44 0.10 4.74 -1.66
N PRO A 45 1.13 5.57 -1.40
CA PRO A 45 2.51 5.07 -1.33
C PRO A 45 2.73 4.03 -0.24
N ILE A 46 2.20 4.24 0.98
CA ILE A 46 2.35 3.29 2.10
C ILE A 46 1.78 1.93 1.71
N GLN A 47 0.55 1.91 1.19
CA GLN A 47 -0.15 0.69 0.81
C GLN A 47 0.57 -0.06 -0.30
N TYR A 48 0.93 0.64 -1.38
CA TYR A 48 1.59 0.04 -2.53
C TYR A 48 2.95 -0.54 -2.17
N GLU A 49 3.78 0.24 -1.47
CA GLU A 49 5.17 -0.11 -1.21
C GLU A 49 5.27 -1.20 -0.15
N MET A 50 4.52 -1.13 0.95
CA MET A 50 4.52 -2.20 1.94
C MET A 50 3.82 -3.47 1.43
N GLY A 51 2.78 -3.33 0.60
CA GLY A 51 2.10 -4.47 -0.01
C GLY A 51 3.03 -5.23 -0.97
N SER A 52 3.66 -4.50 -1.90
CA SER A 52 4.57 -5.07 -2.89
C SER A 52 5.85 -5.60 -2.25
N TYR A 53 6.45 -4.84 -1.33
CA TYR A 53 7.67 -5.25 -0.64
C TYR A 53 7.41 -6.47 0.26
N GLY A 54 6.27 -6.53 0.94
CA GLY A 54 5.88 -7.69 1.75
C GLY A 54 5.72 -8.97 0.91
N TYR A 55 5.15 -8.86 -0.29
CA TYR A 55 5.09 -9.98 -1.23
C TYR A 55 6.49 -10.41 -1.69
N ASN A 56 7.31 -9.48 -2.18
CA ASN A 56 8.68 -9.79 -2.63
C ASN A 56 9.51 -10.42 -1.51
N ARG A 57 9.34 -9.97 -0.27
CA ARG A 57 10.00 -10.55 0.90
C ARG A 57 9.45 -11.95 1.25
N SER A 58 8.17 -12.18 0.98
CA SER A 58 7.60 -13.50 1.14
C SER A 58 8.21 -14.46 0.12
N ASP A 59 8.28 -14.04 -1.15
CA ASP A 59 8.85 -14.81 -2.25
C ASP A 59 10.35 -15.10 -2.05
N ASP A 60 11.16 -14.09 -1.76
CA ASP A 60 12.63 -14.22 -1.68
C ASP A 60 13.17 -14.82 -0.38
N PHE A 61 12.29 -15.06 0.61
CA PHE A 61 12.73 -15.47 1.94
C PHE A 61 11.74 -16.33 2.70
N THR A 62 10.53 -15.83 2.95
CA THR A 62 9.59 -16.58 3.79
C THR A 62 9.17 -17.90 3.12
N PHE A 63 8.98 -17.91 1.80
CA PHE A 63 8.64 -19.10 1.04
C PHE A 63 9.80 -20.11 1.07
N ASP A 64 11.04 -19.65 0.96
CA ASP A 64 12.24 -20.48 1.06
C ASP A 64 12.35 -21.15 2.44
N ILE A 65 12.24 -20.38 3.53
CA ILE A 65 12.38 -20.91 4.90
C ILE A 65 11.18 -21.74 5.34
N MET A 66 9.99 -21.47 4.80
CA MET A 66 8.76 -22.24 5.07
C MET A 66 8.54 -23.38 4.08
N GLN A 67 9.42 -23.55 3.09
CA GLN A 67 9.36 -24.57 2.05
C GLN A 67 8.06 -24.52 1.22
N VAL A 68 7.53 -23.31 1.01
CA VAL A 68 6.34 -23.07 0.16
C VAL A 68 6.72 -23.10 -1.31
N ALA A 69 7.82 -22.45 -1.66
CA ALA A 69 8.41 -22.43 -2.99
C ALA A 69 9.92 -22.51 -2.82
N LEU A 70 10.59 -23.24 -3.72
CA LEU A 70 12.03 -23.42 -3.68
C LEU A 70 12.56 -23.27 -5.11
N ALA A 71 13.63 -22.50 -5.28
CA ALA A 71 14.35 -22.47 -6.54
C ALA A 71 14.83 -23.88 -6.91
N PHE A 72 14.88 -24.22 -8.20
CA PHE A 72 15.49 -25.46 -8.70
C PHE A 72 16.19 -25.21 -10.05
N PRO A 73 17.43 -25.71 -10.26
CA PRO A 73 18.27 -26.42 -9.29
C PRO A 73 18.73 -25.51 -8.16
N ASN A 74 18.78 -26.05 -6.94
CA ASN A 74 19.21 -25.32 -5.75
C ASN A 74 20.54 -25.86 -5.26
N GLU A 75 21.62 -25.33 -5.81
CA GLU A 75 22.99 -25.69 -5.43
C GLU A 75 23.62 -24.52 -4.66
N GLY A 76 24.43 -24.83 -3.64
CA GLY A 76 25.15 -23.82 -2.85
C GLY A 76 24.49 -23.39 -1.54
N ALA A 77 24.84 -22.18 -1.10
CA ALA A 77 24.49 -21.58 0.17
C ALA A 77 23.31 -20.61 -0.03
N THR A 78 22.09 -21.12 0.14
CA THR A 78 20.84 -20.42 -0.16
C THR A 78 19.94 -20.28 1.08
N VAL A 79 18.95 -19.37 1.01
CA VAL A 79 18.03 -19.09 2.12
C VAL A 79 17.21 -20.32 2.48
N SER A 80 16.76 -21.08 1.50
CA SER A 80 16.10 -22.39 1.64
C SER A 80 16.94 -23.46 2.36
N ARG A 81 18.26 -23.26 2.49
CA ARG A 81 19.18 -24.09 3.29
C ARG A 81 19.60 -23.39 4.59
N TYR A 82 18.86 -22.37 5.00
CA TYR A 82 19.11 -21.54 6.17
C TYR A 82 20.47 -20.84 6.18
N TYR A 83 21.07 -20.61 5.01
CA TYR A 83 22.26 -19.77 4.91
C TYR A 83 21.85 -18.30 5.02
N LEU A 84 21.89 -17.77 6.25
CA LEU A 84 21.49 -16.41 6.59
C LEU A 84 22.69 -15.61 7.09
N THR A 85 22.81 -14.36 6.63
CA THR A 85 23.82 -13.40 7.08
C THR A 85 23.21 -12.36 8.01
N GLU A 86 24.04 -11.63 8.76
CA GLU A 86 23.59 -10.48 9.57
C GLU A 86 22.85 -9.42 8.75
N SER A 87 23.21 -9.27 7.47
CA SER A 87 22.58 -8.29 6.56
C SER A 87 21.26 -8.75 5.96
N THR A 88 20.87 -10.02 6.14
CA THR A 88 19.69 -10.60 5.46
C THR A 88 18.38 -9.90 5.85
N GLY A 89 18.30 -9.34 7.06
CA GLY A 89 17.13 -8.58 7.52
C GLY A 89 17.13 -7.08 7.18
N ASN A 90 18.26 -6.53 6.71
CA ASN A 90 18.44 -5.07 6.61
C ASN A 90 17.41 -4.39 5.71
N GLY A 91 17.07 -5.02 4.58
CA GLY A 91 16.07 -4.48 3.66
C GLY A 91 14.71 -4.33 4.33
N TYR A 92 14.22 -5.39 4.96
CA TYR A 92 12.92 -5.39 5.63
C TYR A 92 12.87 -4.44 6.82
N TRP A 93 13.94 -4.37 7.61
CA TRP A 93 14.11 -3.40 8.68
C TRP A 93 14.00 -1.96 8.17
N ASN A 94 14.84 -1.58 7.21
CA ASN A 94 14.92 -0.22 6.68
C ASN A 94 13.62 0.21 6.00
N THR A 95 13.02 -0.67 5.20
CA THR A 95 11.75 -0.41 4.52
C THR A 95 10.61 -0.23 5.53
N SER A 96 10.55 -1.05 6.57
CA SER A 96 9.54 -0.91 7.62
C SER A 96 9.63 0.44 8.33
N TYR A 97 10.82 0.87 8.77
CA TYR A 97 10.97 2.18 9.44
C TYR A 97 10.74 3.36 8.49
N LYS A 98 11.12 3.25 7.21
CA LYS A 98 10.80 4.25 6.19
C LYS A 98 9.28 4.48 6.11
N TRP A 99 8.49 3.40 6.05
CA TRP A 99 7.04 3.52 5.92
C TRP A 99 6.32 3.79 7.24
N LEU A 100 6.85 3.34 8.37
CA LEU A 100 6.39 3.78 9.69
C LEU A 100 6.55 5.29 9.89
N LYS A 101 7.59 5.91 9.31
CA LYS A 101 7.72 7.38 9.29
C LYS A 101 6.57 8.03 8.54
N GLN A 102 6.25 7.56 7.34
CA GLN A 102 5.11 8.08 6.57
C GLN A 102 3.77 7.84 7.29
N VAL A 103 3.60 6.73 7.99
CA VAL A 103 2.42 6.45 8.83
C VAL A 103 2.32 7.44 10.00
N LYS A 104 3.44 7.78 10.64
CA LYS A 104 3.49 8.81 11.70
C LYS A 104 3.06 10.18 11.15
N GLU A 105 3.55 10.56 9.98
CA GLU A 105 3.17 11.82 9.31
C GLU A 105 1.67 11.83 8.93
N LEU A 106 1.15 10.71 8.42
CA LEU A 106 -0.30 10.52 8.19
C LEU A 106 -1.11 10.71 9.48
N ASN A 107 -0.67 10.13 10.60
CA ASN A 107 -1.33 10.25 11.89
C ASN A 107 -1.35 11.72 12.38
N GLU A 108 -0.23 12.42 12.27
CA GLU A 108 -0.09 13.84 12.64
C GLU A 108 -0.96 14.74 11.77
N ALA A 109 -0.97 14.51 10.45
CA ALA A 109 -1.83 15.22 9.50
C ALA A 109 -3.32 14.99 9.80
N ALA A 110 -3.73 13.74 10.04
CA ALA A 110 -5.11 13.39 10.38
C ALA A 110 -5.59 14.06 11.68
N LYS A 111 -4.72 14.16 12.70
CA LYS A 111 -5.01 14.92 13.93
C LYS A 111 -5.20 16.40 13.65
N LYS A 112 -4.31 17.00 12.86
CA LYS A 112 -4.39 18.43 12.51
C LYS A 112 -5.68 18.77 11.75
N GLU A 113 -6.13 17.87 10.89
CA GLU A 113 -7.36 18.02 10.12
C GLU A 113 -8.63 17.54 10.87
N ASN A 114 -8.50 17.01 12.10
CA ASN A 114 -9.58 16.37 12.85
C ASN A 114 -10.32 15.29 12.04
N ASN A 115 -9.58 14.51 11.25
CA ASN A 115 -10.14 13.47 10.39
C ASN A 115 -10.02 12.08 11.04
N ASN A 116 -11.09 11.63 11.68
CA ASN A 116 -11.11 10.35 12.40
C ASN A 116 -10.86 9.13 11.51
N ASN A 117 -11.29 9.15 10.24
CA ASN A 117 -11.10 8.01 9.34
C ASN A 117 -9.62 7.84 8.97
N TYR A 118 -8.91 8.91 8.60
CA TYR A 118 -7.45 8.81 8.39
C TYR A 118 -6.69 8.50 9.68
N LEU A 119 -7.14 9.04 10.81
CA LEU A 119 -6.54 8.74 12.11
C LEU A 119 -6.66 7.24 12.43
N ALA A 120 -7.85 6.66 12.26
CA ALA A 120 -8.08 5.23 12.43
C ALA A 120 -7.22 4.40 11.47
N ILE A 121 -7.17 4.77 10.19
CA ILE A 121 -6.37 4.07 9.17
C ILE A 121 -4.87 4.13 9.50
N SER A 122 -4.36 5.27 9.97
CA SER A 122 -2.95 5.39 10.37
C SER A 122 -2.58 4.43 11.50
N LYS A 123 -3.46 4.24 12.48
CA LYS A 123 -3.29 3.26 13.57
C LYS A 123 -3.30 1.83 13.05
N VAL A 124 -4.21 1.51 12.12
CA VAL A 124 -4.28 0.18 11.48
C VAL A 124 -3.00 -0.12 10.70
N LEU A 125 -2.50 0.83 9.91
CA LEU A 125 -1.26 0.66 9.14
C LEU A 125 -0.03 0.57 10.05
N ASN A 126 0.03 1.37 11.12
CA ASN A 126 1.08 1.27 12.13
C ASN A 126 1.10 -0.13 12.74
N ALA A 127 -0.06 -0.63 13.16
CA ALA A 127 -0.19 -1.98 13.72
C ALA A 127 0.21 -3.07 12.74
N TRP A 128 -0.19 -2.97 11.47
CA TRP A 128 0.17 -3.94 10.45
C TRP A 128 1.68 -4.00 10.22
N ILE A 129 2.33 -2.86 10.01
CA ILE A 129 3.76 -2.79 9.71
C ILE A 129 4.58 -3.18 10.95
N MET A 130 4.27 -2.59 12.10
CA MET A 130 5.01 -2.83 13.34
C MET A 130 4.85 -4.27 13.85
N ALA A 131 3.66 -4.88 13.71
CA ALA A 131 3.47 -6.28 14.06
C ALA A 131 4.34 -7.21 13.22
N ASN A 132 4.40 -7.00 11.90
CA ASN A 132 5.27 -7.81 11.06
C ASN A 132 6.76 -7.55 11.34
N LEU A 133 7.14 -6.32 11.70
CA LEU A 133 8.51 -5.98 12.07
C LEU A 133 8.94 -6.69 13.36
N THR A 134 8.15 -6.58 14.43
CA THR A 134 8.46 -7.27 15.69
C THR A 134 8.37 -8.80 15.54
N ASP A 135 7.46 -9.33 14.71
CA ASP A 135 7.39 -10.77 14.43
C ASP A 135 8.69 -11.29 13.77
N ALA A 136 9.37 -10.46 12.98
CA ALA A 136 10.61 -10.82 12.31
C ALA A 136 11.85 -10.69 13.21
N PHE A 137 11.89 -9.69 14.11
CA PHE A 137 13.11 -9.33 14.85
C PHE A 137 13.02 -9.44 16.37
N GLY A 138 11.82 -9.67 16.93
CA GLY A 138 11.60 -9.64 18.37
C GLY A 138 11.46 -8.22 18.90
N ASP A 139 12.22 -7.88 19.93
CA ASP A 139 12.26 -6.52 20.48
C ASP A 139 12.76 -5.54 19.42
N VAL A 140 12.08 -4.42 19.22
CA VAL A 140 12.46 -3.40 18.22
C VAL A 140 12.15 -1.99 18.74
N PRO A 141 12.83 -0.94 18.26
CA PRO A 141 12.45 0.43 18.56
C PRO A 141 11.02 0.80 18.13
N MET A 142 10.18 1.24 19.07
CA MET A 142 8.84 1.75 18.76
C MET A 142 8.58 3.11 19.40
N THR A 143 8.71 3.22 20.72
CA THR A 143 8.34 4.41 21.51
C THR A 143 9.31 5.59 21.34
N GLU A 144 10.56 5.28 21.04
CA GLU A 144 11.63 6.25 20.79
C GLU A 144 12.01 6.34 19.31
N ALA A 145 11.48 5.45 18.47
CA ALA A 145 11.75 5.45 17.05
C ALA A 145 11.19 6.70 16.37
N LEU A 146 11.85 7.15 15.30
CA LEU A 146 11.36 8.25 14.43
C LEU A 146 11.22 9.61 15.16
N ARG A 147 12.03 9.82 16.20
CA ARG A 147 12.09 11.05 17.02
C ARG A 147 13.44 11.76 16.89
N LEU A 148 13.98 11.79 15.68
CA LEU A 148 15.23 12.48 15.36
C LEU A 148 15.14 13.97 15.66
N GLU A 149 14.00 14.60 15.35
CA GLU A 149 13.72 16.02 15.65
C GLU A 149 13.75 16.33 17.16
N GLU A 150 13.62 15.31 18.00
CA GLU A 150 13.71 15.40 19.45
C GLU A 150 15.10 14.99 19.98
N ASN A 151 16.10 14.93 19.09
CA ASN A 151 17.48 14.52 19.36
C ASN A 151 17.66 13.08 19.85
N ILE A 152 16.70 12.18 19.57
CA ILE A 152 16.82 10.75 19.88
C ILE A 152 17.51 10.04 18.70
N MET A 153 18.84 9.96 18.77
CA MET A 153 19.69 9.36 17.72
C MET A 153 19.80 7.83 17.82
N LYS A 154 19.58 7.28 19.02
CA LYS A 154 19.78 5.86 19.34
C LYS A 154 18.54 5.36 20.10
N PRO A 155 17.44 5.09 19.40
CA PRO A 155 16.20 4.72 20.06
C PRO A 155 16.34 3.36 20.75
N LYS A 156 15.81 3.25 21.97
CA LYS A 156 15.80 1.98 22.70
C LYS A 156 14.96 0.92 22.00
N TYR A 157 15.25 -0.34 22.30
CA TYR A 157 14.45 -1.48 21.88
C TYR A 157 13.31 -1.69 22.87
N ASP A 158 12.08 -1.68 22.38
CA ASP A 158 10.90 -1.97 23.20
C ASP A 158 10.62 -3.46 23.20
N LYS A 159 10.11 -3.97 24.33
CA LYS A 159 9.79 -5.39 24.46
C LYS A 159 8.65 -5.76 23.53
N GLN A 160 8.78 -6.88 22.81
CA GLN A 160 7.73 -7.37 21.92
C GLN A 160 6.35 -7.46 22.60
N LYS A 161 6.30 -7.82 23.89
CA LYS A 161 5.05 -7.83 24.67
C LYS A 161 4.40 -6.43 24.74
N ASP A 162 5.20 -5.41 25.03
CA ASP A 162 4.71 -4.03 25.20
C ASP A 162 4.30 -3.45 23.84
N ILE A 163 5.03 -3.80 22.78
CA ILE A 163 4.64 -3.51 21.39
C ILE A 163 3.27 -4.11 21.09
N TYR A 164 3.07 -5.42 21.31
CA TYR A 164 1.79 -6.08 21.08
C TYR A 164 0.64 -5.45 21.90
N THR A 165 0.91 -5.12 23.17
CA THR A 165 -0.06 -4.44 24.04
C THR A 165 -0.48 -3.11 23.45
N PHE A 166 0.48 -2.31 23.01
CA PHE A 166 0.24 -1.02 22.38
C PHE A 166 -0.58 -1.19 21.09
N LEU A 167 -0.16 -2.06 20.18
CA LEU A 167 -0.84 -2.29 18.90
C LEU A 167 -2.28 -2.75 19.07
N LEU A 168 -2.55 -3.67 20.01
CA LEU A 168 -3.91 -4.17 20.27
C LEU A 168 -4.82 -3.09 20.85
N ASN A 169 -4.30 -2.21 21.71
CA ASN A 169 -5.07 -1.09 22.24
C ASN A 169 -5.31 -0.02 21.16
N ASP A 170 -4.30 0.26 20.33
CA ASP A 170 -4.39 1.22 19.22
C ASP A 170 -5.40 0.77 18.16
N LEU A 171 -5.47 -0.53 17.85
CA LEU A 171 -6.51 -1.09 16.99
C LEU A 171 -7.91 -1.01 17.61
N LYS A 172 -8.05 -1.21 18.94
CA LYS A 172 -9.34 -1.04 19.62
C LYS A 172 -9.82 0.41 19.55
N GLU A 173 -8.92 1.37 19.74
CA GLU A 173 -9.20 2.80 19.56
C GLU A 173 -9.56 3.10 18.10
N ALA A 174 -8.80 2.60 17.12
CA ALA A 174 -9.06 2.78 15.70
C ALA A 174 -10.47 2.29 15.32
N ASN A 175 -10.90 1.12 15.83
CA ASN A 175 -12.25 0.60 15.62
C ASN A 175 -13.36 1.57 16.06
N SER A 176 -13.12 2.32 17.15
CA SER A 176 -14.06 3.33 17.67
C SER A 176 -14.05 4.65 16.89
N LEU A 177 -12.95 4.96 16.21
CA LEU A 177 -12.78 6.20 15.44
C LEU A 177 -13.45 6.15 14.06
N PHE A 178 -13.61 4.97 13.45
CA PHE A 178 -14.20 4.86 12.12
C PHE A 178 -15.62 5.43 12.05
N ASP A 179 -15.80 6.46 11.23
CA ASP A 179 -17.08 7.03 10.83
C ASP A 179 -17.48 6.46 9.47
N THR A 180 -18.33 5.43 9.50
CA THR A 180 -18.79 4.70 8.31
C THR A 180 -19.79 5.48 7.46
N THR A 181 -20.08 6.74 7.79
CA THR A 181 -20.97 7.61 7.01
C THR A 181 -20.21 8.55 6.07
N LYS A 182 -18.88 8.63 6.20
CA LYS A 182 -18.03 9.54 5.43
C LYS A 182 -17.00 8.79 4.60
N THR A 183 -16.77 9.24 3.37
CA THR A 183 -15.66 8.76 2.54
C THR A 183 -14.35 9.43 2.95
N LEU A 184 -13.24 8.91 2.45
CA LEU A 184 -11.96 9.62 2.45
C LEU A 184 -11.99 10.76 1.42
N SER A 185 -11.15 11.76 1.62
CA SER A 185 -11.01 12.88 0.67
C SER A 185 -10.28 12.47 -0.61
N GLU A 186 -9.33 11.54 -0.51
CA GLU A 186 -8.54 11.04 -1.64
C GLU A 186 -7.79 9.76 -1.22
N GLY A 187 -7.24 9.03 -2.20
CA GLY A 187 -6.23 8.00 -2.00
C GLY A 187 -6.63 6.84 -1.09
N ASP A 188 -7.04 5.70 -1.67
CA ASP A 188 -7.08 4.41 -0.98
C ASP A 188 -7.03 3.26 -1.98
N LEU A 189 -5.89 2.57 -2.07
CA LEU A 189 -5.70 1.42 -2.96
C LEU A 189 -6.43 0.17 -2.46
N PHE A 190 -6.48 -0.05 -1.14
CA PHE A 190 -7.01 -1.31 -0.59
C PHE A 190 -8.52 -1.43 -0.76
N PHE A 191 -9.25 -0.38 -0.42
CA PHE A 191 -10.71 -0.46 -0.31
C PHE A 191 -11.47 0.63 -1.06
N GLN A 192 -10.76 1.52 -1.77
CA GLN A 192 -11.37 2.62 -2.54
C GLN A 192 -12.32 3.46 -1.67
N ALA A 193 -11.97 3.66 -0.39
CA ALA A 193 -12.80 4.36 0.59
C ALA A 193 -13.00 5.86 0.30
N ASN A 194 -12.22 6.42 -0.61
CA ASN A 194 -12.45 7.74 -1.20
C ASN A 194 -13.65 7.76 -2.16
N SER A 195 -13.97 6.62 -2.79
CA SER A 195 -15.05 6.51 -3.79
C SER A 195 -16.37 6.06 -3.18
N ASN A 196 -16.34 5.32 -2.06
CA ASN A 196 -17.54 4.78 -1.43
C ASN A 196 -17.33 4.52 0.06
N VAL A 197 -18.33 4.86 0.89
CA VAL A 197 -18.33 4.63 2.35
C VAL A 197 -18.22 3.14 2.71
N ALA A 198 -18.61 2.23 1.81
CA ALA A 198 -18.38 0.80 1.96
C ALA A 198 -16.88 0.46 2.11
N GLY A 199 -15.98 1.28 1.55
CA GLY A 199 -14.54 1.13 1.75
C GLY A 199 -14.11 1.40 3.19
N ILE A 200 -14.74 2.36 3.89
CA ILE A 200 -14.50 2.58 5.33
C ILE A 200 -14.98 1.39 6.16
N VAL A 201 -16.11 0.78 5.79
CA VAL A 201 -16.57 -0.46 6.44
C VAL A 201 -15.54 -1.57 6.27
N LYS A 202 -14.91 -1.70 5.09
CA LYS A 202 -13.83 -2.67 4.86
C LYS A 202 -12.57 -2.36 5.68
N TRP A 203 -12.20 -1.08 5.83
CA TRP A 203 -11.13 -0.69 6.76
C TRP A 203 -11.42 -1.08 8.20
N LYS A 204 -12.65 -0.87 8.67
CA LYS A 204 -13.08 -1.31 10.00
C LYS A 204 -13.01 -2.84 10.13
N LYS A 205 -13.42 -3.58 9.09
CA LYS A 205 -13.23 -5.04 9.03
C LYS A 205 -11.77 -5.45 9.09
N PHE A 206 -10.89 -4.75 8.36
CA PHE A 206 -9.47 -5.03 8.36
C PHE A 206 -8.85 -4.80 9.74
N CYS A 207 -9.20 -3.69 10.41
CA CYS A 207 -8.79 -3.38 11.77
C CYS A 207 -9.05 -4.55 12.73
N ASN A 208 -10.28 -5.04 12.78
CA ASN A 208 -10.66 -6.10 13.72
C ASN A 208 -10.11 -7.47 13.31
N SER A 209 -10.01 -7.76 12.00
CA SER A 209 -9.39 -8.98 11.50
C SER A 209 -7.89 -9.01 11.81
N LEU A 210 -7.22 -7.85 11.72
CA LEU A 210 -5.84 -7.67 12.12
C LEU A 210 -5.68 -7.85 13.64
N SER A 211 -6.59 -7.31 14.45
CA SER A 211 -6.60 -7.58 15.90
C SER A 211 -6.68 -9.07 16.18
N LEU A 212 -7.57 -9.81 15.52
CA LEU A 212 -7.66 -11.28 15.68
C LEU A 212 -6.38 -11.99 15.24
N ARG A 213 -5.73 -11.54 14.16
CA ARG A 213 -4.43 -12.09 13.72
C ARG A 213 -3.36 -11.91 14.79
N LEU A 214 -3.21 -10.71 15.35
CA LEU A 214 -2.25 -10.41 16.41
C LEU A 214 -2.56 -11.20 17.70
N LEU A 215 -3.83 -11.27 18.09
CA LEU A 215 -4.27 -12.05 19.26
C LEU A 215 -3.96 -13.55 19.07
N THR A 216 -4.21 -14.09 17.88
CA THR A 216 -3.92 -15.49 17.55
C THR A 216 -2.41 -15.77 17.55
N ARG A 217 -1.60 -14.85 17.03
CA ARG A 217 -0.13 -14.95 17.11
C ARG A 217 0.34 -15.04 18.55
N ALA A 218 -0.23 -14.21 19.41
CA ALA A 218 0.16 -14.13 20.81
C ALA A 218 -0.54 -15.17 21.71
N LEU A 219 -1.39 -16.08 21.20
CA LEU A 219 -2.34 -16.88 22.00
C LEU A 219 -1.76 -17.54 23.26
N LYS A 220 -0.53 -18.06 23.19
CA LYS A 220 0.17 -18.68 24.33
C LYS A 220 0.54 -17.71 25.45
N LYS A 221 0.34 -16.41 25.27
CA LYS A 221 0.59 -15.31 26.20
C LYS A 221 -0.70 -14.76 26.82
N ASN A 222 -1.78 -15.57 26.84
CA ASN A 222 -3.07 -15.16 27.37
C ASN A 222 -2.98 -14.57 28.79
N GLY A 223 -2.19 -15.17 29.68
CA GLY A 223 -2.04 -14.69 31.06
C GLY A 223 -1.36 -13.32 31.20
N GLU A 224 -0.78 -12.78 30.12
CA GLU A 224 -0.12 -11.47 30.13
C GLU A 224 -0.96 -10.38 29.43
N LEU A 225 -1.81 -10.75 28.47
CA LEU A 225 -2.49 -9.82 27.55
C LEU A 225 -4.03 -9.97 27.51
N ASN A 226 -4.60 -10.89 28.30
CA ASN A 226 -6.04 -11.22 28.31
C ASN A 226 -6.59 -11.56 26.92
N ILE A 227 -5.86 -12.41 26.19
CA ILE A 227 -6.10 -12.69 24.77
C ILE A 227 -7.47 -13.32 24.55
N ASN A 228 -7.85 -14.32 25.34
CA ASN A 228 -9.12 -15.03 25.20
C ASN A 228 -10.31 -14.09 25.37
N GLU A 229 -10.22 -13.16 26.33
CA GLU A 229 -11.26 -12.14 26.56
C GLU A 229 -11.37 -11.18 25.38
N ARG A 230 -10.24 -10.70 24.85
CA ARG A 230 -10.20 -9.81 23.68
C ARG A 230 -10.73 -10.50 22.41
N ILE A 231 -10.39 -11.77 22.18
CA ILE A 231 -10.95 -12.55 21.07
C ILE A 231 -12.46 -12.68 21.25
N THR A 232 -12.92 -13.03 22.46
CA THR A 232 -14.34 -13.18 22.78
C THR A 232 -15.10 -11.87 22.57
N GLU A 233 -14.53 -10.73 22.99
CA GLU A 233 -15.09 -9.40 22.77
C GLU A 233 -15.32 -9.10 21.29
N ILE A 234 -14.34 -9.41 20.43
CA ILE A 234 -14.45 -9.18 18.97
C ILE A 234 -15.49 -10.13 18.35
N VAL A 235 -15.37 -11.43 18.61
CA VAL A 235 -16.18 -12.46 17.93
C VAL A 235 -17.66 -12.39 18.35
N ASN A 236 -17.95 -12.10 19.61
CA ASN A 236 -19.34 -12.06 20.10
C ASN A 236 -20.07 -10.73 19.80
N ASN A 237 -19.38 -9.71 19.27
CA ASN A 237 -19.96 -8.41 18.99
C ASN A 237 -19.74 -7.98 17.52
N PRO A 238 -20.23 -8.74 16.51
CA PRO A 238 -19.91 -8.52 15.10
C PRO A 238 -20.42 -7.19 14.53
N THR A 239 -21.44 -6.57 15.14
CA THR A 239 -21.89 -5.22 14.77
C THR A 239 -20.89 -4.15 15.18
N LEU A 240 -20.28 -4.29 16.35
CA LEU A 240 -19.28 -3.34 16.87
C LEU A 240 -17.89 -3.63 16.29
N TYR A 241 -17.57 -4.91 16.12
CA TYR A 241 -16.30 -5.41 15.58
C TYR A 241 -16.54 -6.26 14.33
N PRO A 242 -16.98 -5.65 13.20
CA PRO A 242 -17.10 -6.41 11.96
C PRO A 242 -15.71 -6.93 11.55
N ILE A 243 -15.64 -8.13 11.01
CA ILE A 243 -14.41 -8.78 10.50
C ILE A 243 -14.59 -9.18 9.03
N PHE A 244 -13.52 -9.58 8.37
CA PHE A 244 -13.60 -10.16 7.03
C PHE A 244 -14.48 -11.41 7.02
N GLN A 245 -15.37 -11.50 6.03
CA GLN A 245 -16.30 -12.64 5.86
C GLN A 245 -16.03 -13.42 4.57
N SER A 246 -15.25 -12.86 3.64
CA SER A 246 -14.91 -13.49 2.36
C SER A 246 -13.63 -12.89 1.79
N ASN A 247 -13.10 -13.50 0.73
CA ASN A 247 -11.93 -12.97 0.00
C ASN A 247 -12.18 -11.56 -0.58
N ALA A 248 -13.44 -11.20 -0.88
CA ALA A 248 -13.79 -9.87 -1.38
C ALA A 248 -13.63 -8.74 -0.35
N ASP A 249 -13.48 -9.09 0.93
CA ASP A 249 -13.17 -8.13 1.99
C ASP A 249 -11.65 -7.90 2.17
N GLY A 250 -10.79 -8.69 1.52
CA GLY A 250 -9.34 -8.66 1.74
C GLY A 250 -8.68 -7.33 1.35
N ALA A 251 -7.69 -6.91 2.13
CA ALA A 251 -6.81 -5.79 1.78
C ALA A 251 -5.83 -6.24 0.70
N VAL A 252 -6.01 -5.77 -0.54
CA VAL A 252 -5.23 -6.20 -1.71
C VAL A 252 -4.72 -4.97 -2.46
N VAL A 253 -3.43 -4.99 -2.81
CA VAL A 253 -2.89 -4.10 -3.85
C VAL A 253 -3.06 -4.80 -5.18
N SER A 254 -3.89 -4.25 -6.06
CA SER A 254 -4.03 -4.79 -7.41
C SER A 254 -2.83 -4.39 -8.24
N SER A 255 -2.28 -5.32 -9.02
CA SER A 255 -1.30 -4.99 -10.05
C SER A 255 -1.97 -4.18 -11.16
N THR A 256 -1.24 -3.23 -11.74
CA THR A 256 -1.74 -2.57 -12.95
C THR A 256 -1.75 -3.56 -14.11
N PRO A 257 -2.58 -3.34 -15.14
CA PRO A 257 -2.53 -4.17 -16.36
C PRO A 257 -1.13 -4.24 -16.98
N GLU A 258 -0.36 -3.14 -16.92
CA GLU A 258 1.03 -3.12 -17.40
C GLU A 258 1.95 -4.02 -16.58
N GLN A 259 1.83 -3.98 -15.24
CA GLN A 259 2.61 -4.84 -14.34
C GLN A 259 2.25 -6.32 -14.52
N PHE A 260 0.95 -6.62 -14.67
CA PHE A 260 0.50 -7.97 -14.97
C PHE A 260 1.06 -8.45 -16.32
N ASN A 261 0.96 -7.62 -17.36
CA ASN A 261 1.49 -7.95 -18.69
C ASN A 261 3.01 -8.17 -18.65
N ALA A 262 3.76 -7.33 -17.94
CA ALA A 262 5.20 -7.52 -17.78
C ALA A 262 5.54 -8.84 -17.08
N ALA A 263 4.83 -9.19 -16.00
CA ALA A 263 5.03 -10.44 -15.27
C ALA A 263 4.66 -11.67 -16.11
N LEU A 264 3.57 -11.57 -16.89
CA LEU A 264 3.12 -12.61 -17.81
C LEU A 264 4.16 -12.90 -18.89
N GLN A 265 4.75 -11.84 -19.47
CA GLN A 265 5.80 -11.98 -20.48
C GLN A 265 7.09 -12.55 -19.88
N ALA A 266 7.50 -12.09 -18.70
CA ALA A 266 8.72 -12.54 -18.05
C ALA A 266 8.68 -14.02 -17.62
N ASN A 267 7.49 -14.55 -17.30
CA ASN A 267 7.30 -15.92 -16.80
C ASN A 267 6.46 -16.77 -17.75
N ALA A 268 6.46 -16.43 -19.04
CA ALA A 268 5.59 -17.00 -20.06
C ALA A 268 5.60 -18.55 -20.06
N ALA A 269 6.79 -19.15 -20.05
CA ALA A 269 6.94 -20.60 -20.09
C ALA A 269 6.36 -21.30 -18.85
N GLN A 270 6.36 -20.64 -17.69
CA GLN A 270 5.76 -21.20 -16.48
C GLN A 270 4.23 -21.13 -16.57
N TYR A 271 3.68 -19.98 -16.94
CA TYR A 271 2.24 -19.83 -17.04
C TYR A 271 1.61 -20.71 -18.12
N LEU A 272 2.25 -20.84 -19.30
CA LEU A 272 1.78 -21.74 -20.36
C LEU A 272 1.75 -23.21 -19.88
N ARG A 273 2.77 -23.61 -19.11
CA ARG A 273 2.88 -24.96 -18.56
C ARG A 273 1.80 -25.21 -17.49
N ASP A 274 1.68 -24.32 -16.52
CA ASP A 274 0.82 -24.50 -15.34
C ASP A 274 -0.66 -24.34 -15.66
N LEU A 275 -0.98 -23.46 -16.61
CA LEU A 275 -2.36 -23.21 -17.04
C LEU A 275 -2.76 -24.03 -18.27
N HIS A 276 -1.88 -24.91 -18.74
CA HIS A 276 -2.08 -25.72 -19.96
C HIS A 276 -2.53 -24.88 -21.16
N ALA A 277 -1.93 -23.71 -21.33
CA ALA A 277 -2.24 -22.77 -22.40
C ALA A 277 -1.23 -22.89 -23.54
N ASP A 278 -1.69 -22.80 -24.77
CA ASP A 278 -0.88 -22.81 -25.99
C ASP A 278 -0.27 -21.43 -26.27
N SER A 279 -0.90 -20.36 -25.77
CA SER A 279 -0.40 -18.99 -25.91
C SER A 279 -0.79 -18.09 -24.75
N LEU A 280 0.01 -17.04 -24.49
CA LEU A 280 -0.24 -16.12 -23.37
C LEU A 280 -1.56 -15.34 -23.51
N SER A 281 -2.08 -15.23 -24.73
CA SER A 281 -3.38 -14.63 -25.02
C SER A 281 -4.57 -15.45 -24.49
N GLN A 282 -4.35 -16.71 -24.09
CA GLN A 282 -5.37 -17.56 -23.47
C GLN A 282 -5.39 -17.44 -21.94
N ILE A 283 -4.44 -16.71 -21.35
CA ILE A 283 -4.37 -16.53 -19.90
C ILE A 283 -5.32 -15.40 -19.50
N HIS A 284 -6.42 -15.77 -18.86
CA HIS A 284 -7.47 -14.83 -18.45
C HIS A 284 -6.94 -13.79 -17.46
N HIS A 285 -7.06 -12.51 -17.84
CA HIS A 285 -6.86 -11.36 -16.96
C HIS A 285 -8.23 -10.75 -16.61
N ALA A 286 -8.35 -10.11 -15.44
CA ALA A 286 -9.55 -9.35 -15.12
C ALA A 286 -9.73 -8.20 -16.14
N SER A 287 -10.92 -8.06 -16.71
CA SER A 287 -11.22 -7.00 -17.66
C SER A 287 -11.19 -5.62 -16.98
N VAL A 288 -10.65 -4.62 -17.66
CA VAL A 288 -10.74 -3.22 -17.24
C VAL A 288 -12.22 -2.82 -17.21
N LYS A 289 -12.69 -2.25 -16.09
CA LYS A 289 -14.05 -1.70 -16.02
C LYS A 289 -14.11 -0.36 -16.70
N ALA A 290 -15.16 -0.13 -17.50
CA ALA A 290 -15.33 1.14 -18.18
C ALA A 290 -15.66 2.26 -17.19
N PHE A 291 -15.22 3.49 -17.51
CA PHE A 291 -15.52 4.67 -16.70
C PHE A 291 -17.00 5.08 -16.86
N ALA A 292 -17.62 5.52 -15.76
CA ALA A 292 -18.90 6.23 -15.74
C ALA A 292 -20.04 5.64 -16.59
N GLY A 293 -20.53 4.44 -16.25
CA GLY A 293 -21.76 3.88 -16.83
C GLY A 293 -21.65 3.45 -18.29
N LEU A 294 -20.46 3.56 -18.88
CA LEU A 294 -20.17 3.01 -20.20
C LEU A 294 -20.13 1.47 -20.10
N PRO A 295 -20.54 0.75 -21.14
CA PRO A 295 -20.40 -0.70 -21.18
C PRO A 295 -18.93 -1.14 -21.13
N ASP A 296 -18.60 -2.15 -20.32
CA ASP A 296 -17.23 -2.66 -20.15
C ASP A 296 -16.57 -3.09 -21.47
N TRP A 297 -17.37 -3.46 -22.48
CA TRP A 297 -16.84 -3.83 -23.80
C TRP A 297 -16.10 -2.68 -24.51
N MET A 298 -16.40 -1.42 -24.20
CA MET A 298 -15.77 -0.26 -24.85
C MET A 298 -14.28 -0.10 -24.53
N VAL A 299 -13.82 -0.63 -23.38
CA VAL A 299 -12.40 -0.57 -22.98
C VAL A 299 -11.72 -1.94 -23.04
N ALA A 300 -12.46 -2.97 -23.48
CA ALA A 300 -12.03 -4.37 -23.48
C ALA A 300 -11.70 -4.90 -24.90
N TYR A 301 -11.52 -4.02 -25.89
CA TYR A 301 -11.37 -4.35 -27.31
C TYR A 301 -10.16 -5.22 -27.68
N ASN A 302 -9.17 -5.34 -26.80
CA ASN A 302 -7.99 -6.18 -27.01
C ASN A 302 -8.14 -7.63 -26.51
N TYR A 303 -9.33 -8.03 -26.04
CA TYR A 303 -9.52 -9.32 -25.38
C TYR A 303 -10.35 -10.29 -26.23
N PRO A 304 -9.72 -11.31 -26.85
CA PRO A 304 -10.39 -12.20 -27.80
C PRO A 304 -11.41 -13.17 -27.16
N GLN A 305 -11.52 -13.20 -25.83
CA GLN A 305 -12.50 -13.97 -25.06
C GLN A 305 -12.85 -13.20 -23.78
N ASN A 306 -14.08 -12.73 -23.64
CA ASN A 306 -14.52 -11.95 -22.49
C ASN A 306 -15.47 -12.78 -21.60
N VAL A 307 -15.28 -12.72 -20.29
CA VAL A 307 -16.15 -13.37 -19.29
C VAL A 307 -17.45 -12.58 -19.05
N ASN A 308 -17.57 -11.38 -19.63
CA ASN A 308 -18.81 -10.60 -19.59
C ASN A 308 -19.80 -11.08 -20.66
N LYS A 309 -21.06 -11.32 -20.26
CA LYS A 309 -22.17 -11.82 -21.10
C LYS A 309 -22.64 -10.85 -22.19
N ASP A 310 -21.94 -9.74 -22.36
CA ASP A 310 -22.36 -8.57 -23.16
C ASP A 310 -21.85 -8.57 -24.62
N GLY A 311 -21.05 -9.57 -25.03
CA GLY A 311 -20.55 -9.69 -26.40
C GLY A 311 -21.50 -10.42 -27.38
N VAL A 312 -21.16 -10.41 -28.67
CA VAL A 312 -21.90 -11.13 -29.73
C VAL A 312 -21.54 -12.61 -29.71
N ILE A 313 -22.53 -13.51 -29.69
CA ILE A 313 -22.33 -14.96 -29.69
C ILE A 313 -21.71 -15.39 -31.03
N ILE A 314 -20.64 -16.18 -30.97
CA ILE A 314 -20.02 -16.75 -32.17
C ILE A 314 -20.97 -17.79 -32.78
N PRO A 315 -21.34 -17.67 -34.07
CA PRO A 315 -22.18 -18.67 -34.73
C PRO A 315 -21.55 -20.07 -34.64
N GLY A 316 -22.29 -21.03 -34.09
CA GLY A 316 -21.86 -22.43 -33.93
C GLY A 316 -21.20 -22.78 -32.60
N ASN A 317 -21.04 -21.83 -31.67
CA ASN A 317 -20.48 -22.09 -30.34
C ASN A 317 -21.27 -21.34 -29.24
N PRO A 318 -22.27 -21.97 -28.60
CA PRO A 318 -23.20 -21.31 -27.69
C PRO A 318 -22.68 -21.14 -26.26
N ASP A 319 -21.39 -21.44 -26.01
CA ASP A 319 -20.78 -21.29 -24.69
C ASP A 319 -20.81 -19.82 -24.24
N GLU A 320 -21.13 -19.59 -22.95
CA GLU A 320 -21.24 -18.25 -22.38
C GLU A 320 -19.91 -17.47 -22.38
N HIS A 321 -18.78 -18.17 -22.55
CA HIS A 321 -17.43 -17.61 -22.65
C HIS A 321 -16.97 -17.35 -24.11
N ASN A 322 -17.74 -17.78 -25.12
CA ASN A 322 -17.38 -17.67 -26.54
C ASN A 322 -18.16 -16.55 -27.23
N ARG A 323 -17.94 -15.32 -26.76
CA ARG A 323 -18.51 -14.09 -27.33
C ARG A 323 -17.40 -13.17 -27.85
N VAL A 324 -17.61 -12.61 -29.04
CA VAL A 324 -16.70 -11.61 -29.63
C VAL A 324 -17.27 -10.22 -29.39
N LEU A 325 -16.41 -9.30 -28.95
CA LEU A 325 -16.79 -7.90 -28.80
C LEU A 325 -16.84 -7.25 -30.18
N PRO A 326 -17.93 -6.56 -30.55
CA PRO A 326 -17.99 -5.84 -31.81
C PRO A 326 -16.91 -4.74 -31.82
N GLN A 327 -16.17 -4.60 -32.92
CA GLN A 327 -15.24 -3.48 -33.06
C GLN A 327 -16.03 -2.16 -32.92
N PRO A 328 -15.56 -1.19 -32.10
CA PRO A 328 -16.21 0.10 -32.01
C PRO A 328 -16.18 0.75 -33.40
N VAL A 329 -17.36 1.02 -33.95
CA VAL A 329 -17.52 1.69 -35.24
C VAL A 329 -17.43 3.20 -35.05
N PHE A 330 -16.44 3.70 -34.31
CA PHE A 330 -16.12 5.13 -34.24
C PHE A 330 -14.64 5.32 -33.87
N PRO A 331 -13.93 6.29 -34.50
CA PRO A 331 -12.50 6.52 -34.29
C PRO A 331 -12.16 7.07 -32.90
#